data_AF-A0A934W238-F1
#
_entry.id   AF-A0A934W238-F1
#
_cell.length_a   1.000
_cell.length_b   1.000
_cell.length_c   1.000
_cell.angle_alpha   90.00
_cell.angle_beta   90.00
_cell.angle_gamma   90.00
#
_symmetry.space_group_name_H-M   'P 1'
#
loop_
_entity.id
_entity.type
_entity.pdbx_description
1 polymer ?
#
loop_
_entity_poly.entity_id
_entity_poly.type
_entity_poly.pdbx_seq_one_letter_code
_entity_poly.pdbx_strand_id
1 'polypeptide(L)'
;MPAGASRKRGSEFKELESRFKKEHRYKGREDEVAARIVNKQRAQYGETIAEKQQEKAGKSPDRGLPMSGYEHMTISEVASHFGELDKRGIRKIRDYESKHKNRKGLIERIDRYLDR
;
A
#
# COMPACT_ATOMS: atom_id res chain seq x y z
N MET A 1 -12.17 16.15 7.68
CA MET A 1 -11.47 15.21 6.77
C MET A 1 -10.02 15.10 7.19
N PRO A 2 -9.39 13.91 7.20
CA PRO A 2 -7.97 13.80 7.49
C PRO A 2 -7.18 14.61 6.44
N ALA A 3 -6.47 15.63 6.91
CA ALA A 3 -5.70 16.55 6.08
C ALA A 3 -4.59 15.79 5.32
N GLY A 4 -4.51 16.01 4.01
CA GLY A 4 -3.46 15.45 3.15
C GLY A 4 -3.91 14.36 2.17
N ALA A 5 -4.07 14.76 0.91
CA ALA A 5 -3.76 14.04 -0.33
C ALA A 5 -4.38 12.65 -0.63
N SER A 6 -5.47 12.67 -1.41
CA SER A 6 -5.78 11.83 -2.58
C SER A 6 -7.30 11.77 -2.72
N ARG A 7 -7.86 12.18 -3.87
CA ARG A 7 -9.32 12.13 -4.13
C ARG A 7 -9.88 10.73 -3.87
N LYS A 8 -9.09 9.68 -4.16
CA LYS A 8 -9.41 8.27 -3.92
C LYS A 8 -9.61 7.96 -2.43
N ARG A 9 -8.65 8.30 -1.56
CA ARG A 9 -8.73 8.03 -0.12
C ARG A 9 -9.78 8.85 0.60
N GLY A 10 -10.06 10.06 0.10
CA GLY A 10 -11.16 10.89 0.59
C GLY A 10 -12.53 10.25 0.34
N SER A 11 -12.75 9.67 -0.84
CA SER A 11 -13.98 8.92 -1.16
C SER A 11 -14.09 7.65 -0.32
N GLU A 12 -13.01 6.88 -0.21
CA GLU A 12 -12.98 5.63 0.57
C GLU A 12 -13.30 5.86 2.05
N PHE A 13 -12.80 6.96 2.64
CA PHE A 13 -13.16 7.35 4.00
C PHE A 13 -14.68 7.52 4.15
N LYS A 14 -15.32 8.28 3.25
CA LYS A 14 -16.77 8.55 3.30
C LYS A 14 -17.60 7.27 3.12
N GLU A 15 -17.16 6.38 2.25
CA GLU A 15 -17.82 5.09 2.03
C GLU A 15 -17.73 4.19 3.26
N LEU A 16 -16.56 4.08 3.89
CA LEU A 16 -16.36 3.32 5.12
C LEU A 16 -17.18 3.91 6.27
N GLU A 17 -17.13 5.22 6.45
CA GLU A 17 -17.90 5.96 7.46
C GLU A 17 -19.41 5.68 7.31
N SER A 18 -19.95 5.87 6.11
CA SER A 18 -21.37 5.65 5.82
C SER A 18 -21.78 4.20 6.02
N ARG A 19 -20.92 3.26 5.61
CA ARG A 19 -21.14 1.82 5.80
C ARG A 19 -21.18 1.45 7.28
N PHE A 20 -20.22 1.92 8.07
CA PHE A 20 -20.17 1.62 9.50
C PHE A 20 -21.34 2.22 10.27
N LYS A 21 -21.79 3.43 9.88
CA LYS A 21 -23.01 4.05 10.42
C LYS A 21 -24.25 3.23 10.11
N LYS A 22 -24.38 2.73 8.87
CA LYS A 22 -25.50 1.87 8.45
C LYS A 22 -25.50 0.50 9.14
N GLU A 23 -24.33 -0.12 9.30
CA GLU A 23 -24.17 -1.43 9.92
C GLU A 23 -24.17 -1.38 11.46
N HIS A 24 -24.14 -0.17 12.07
CA HIS A 24 -23.97 0.05 13.52
C HIS A 24 -22.79 -0.74 14.14
N ARG A 25 -21.79 -1.09 13.31
CA ARG A 25 -20.72 -2.02 13.66
C ARG A 25 -19.71 -1.44 14.65
N TYR A 26 -19.60 -0.11 14.69
CA TYR A 26 -18.66 0.63 15.53
C TYR A 26 -19.33 1.85 16.18
N LYS A 27 -20.48 1.63 16.84
CA LYS A 27 -21.29 2.70 17.44
C LYS A 27 -20.46 3.74 18.21
N GLY A 28 -20.48 4.98 17.74
CA GLY A 28 -19.77 6.12 18.35
C GLY A 28 -18.29 6.23 17.99
N ARG A 29 -17.76 5.34 17.15
CA ARG A 29 -16.36 5.32 16.68
C ARG A 29 -16.23 5.09 15.18
N GLU A 30 -17.33 5.18 14.43
CA GLU A 30 -17.36 4.90 12.99
C GLU A 30 -16.33 5.74 12.23
N ASP A 31 -16.31 7.04 12.52
CA ASP A 31 -15.42 8.02 11.88
C ASP A 31 -13.94 7.76 12.24
N GLU A 32 -13.66 7.43 13.50
CA GLU A 32 -12.32 7.10 13.98
C GLU A 32 -11.78 5.83 13.30
N VAL A 33 -12.60 4.78 13.26
CA VAL A 33 -12.23 3.50 12.64
C VAL A 33 -12.03 3.68 11.14
N ALA A 34 -12.90 4.41 10.45
CA ALA A 34 -12.73 4.74 9.04
C ALA A 34 -11.42 5.51 8.79
N ALA A 35 -11.12 6.52 9.61
CA ALA A 35 -9.88 7.29 9.51
C ALA A 35 -8.64 6.41 9.75
N ARG A 36 -8.70 5.52 10.76
CA ARG A 36 -7.61 4.59 11.08
C ARG A 36 -7.35 3.61 9.95
N ILE A 37 -8.39 3.08 9.31
CA ILE A 37 -8.26 2.19 8.14
C ILE A 37 -7.58 2.92 6.99
N VAL A 38 -8.05 4.12 6.64
CA VAL A 38 -7.48 4.90 5.54
C VAL A 38 -6.03 5.31 5.83
N ASN A 39 -5.72 5.73 7.06
CA ASN A 39 -4.34 6.07 7.43
C ASN A 39 -3.41 4.86 7.38
N LYS A 40 -3.89 3.68 7.79
CA LYS A 40 -3.15 2.43 7.65
C LYS A 40 -2.86 2.12 6.18
N GLN A 41 -3.85 2.28 5.30
CA GLN A 41 -3.64 2.09 3.86
C GLN A 41 -2.66 3.11 3.28
N ARG A 42 -2.74 4.39 3.67
CA ARG A 42 -1.78 5.41 3.24
C ARG A 42 -0.34 5.02 3.57
N ALA A 43 -0.11 4.55 4.79
CA ALA A 43 1.21 4.06 5.22
C ALA A 43 1.64 2.80 4.44
N GLN A 44 0.71 1.88 4.17
CA GLN A 44 1.02 0.68 3.39
C GLN A 44 1.44 0.99 1.95
N TYR A 45 0.89 2.04 1.34
CA TYR A 45 1.10 2.38 -0.08
C TYR A 45 1.92 3.65 -0.30
N GLY A 46 2.74 4.08 0.66
CA GLY A 46 3.63 5.21 0.42
C GLY A 46 2.92 6.56 0.24
N GLU A 47 1.65 6.67 0.60
CA GLU A 47 0.85 7.86 0.32
C GLU A 47 1.02 8.94 1.41
N THR A 48 1.78 8.66 2.46
CA THR A 48 2.02 9.60 3.55
C THR A 48 2.86 10.80 3.08
N ILE A 49 2.70 11.94 3.75
CA ILE A 49 3.43 13.17 3.39
C ILE A 49 4.94 12.95 3.49
N ALA A 50 5.40 12.23 4.51
CA ALA A 50 6.81 11.94 4.74
C ALA A 50 7.41 11.10 3.60
N GLU A 51 6.74 10.02 3.20
CA GLU A 51 7.21 9.15 2.11
C GLU A 51 7.24 9.91 0.77
N LYS A 52 6.22 10.72 0.48
CA LYS A 52 6.23 11.58 -0.73
C LYS A 52 7.36 12.60 -0.72
N GLN A 53 7.72 13.14 0.44
CA GLN A 53 8.86 14.04 0.55
C GLN A 53 10.18 13.30 0.32
N GLN A 54 10.33 12.09 0.86
CA GLN A 54 11.49 11.24 0.61
C GLN A 54 11.63 10.89 -0.88
N GLU A 55 10.52 10.58 -1.55
CA GLU A 55 10.47 10.34 -3.00
C GLU A 55 10.94 11.55 -3.80
N LYS A 56 10.38 12.73 -3.51
CA LYS A 56 10.80 13.99 -4.15
C LYS A 56 12.26 14.34 -3.89
N ALA A 57 12.75 14.06 -2.69
CA ALA A 57 14.14 14.26 -2.30
C ALA A 57 15.07 13.17 -2.86
N GLY A 58 14.52 12.15 -3.50
CA GLY A 58 15.26 11.04 -4.07
C GLY A 58 15.92 10.11 -3.05
N LYS A 59 15.36 10.04 -1.86
CA LYS A 59 15.83 9.19 -0.76
C LYS A 59 14.94 7.98 -0.53
N SER A 60 14.06 7.64 -1.48
CA SER A 60 13.20 6.47 -1.32
C SER A 60 14.05 5.20 -1.22
N PRO A 61 13.74 4.32 -0.25
CA PRO A 61 14.51 3.11 0.00
C PRO A 61 14.39 2.06 -1.12
N ASP A 62 13.41 2.20 -2.02
CA ASP A 62 13.12 1.29 -3.13
C ASP A 62 13.90 1.58 -4.42
N ARG A 63 14.71 2.64 -4.47
CA ARG A 63 15.48 3.02 -5.67
C ARG A 63 16.40 1.92 -6.22
N GLY A 64 16.82 0.97 -5.38
CA GLY A 64 17.66 -0.16 -5.78
C GLY A 64 16.88 -1.38 -6.30
N LEU A 65 15.55 -1.31 -6.34
CA LEU A 65 14.72 -2.42 -6.80
C LEU A 65 14.64 -2.48 -8.33
N PRO A 66 14.29 -3.66 -8.89
CA PRO A 66 14.06 -3.84 -10.33
C PRO A 66 12.84 -3.07 -10.87
N MET A 67 12.17 -2.29 -10.03
CA MET A 67 10.94 -1.56 -10.30
C MET A 67 11.00 -0.21 -9.60
N SER A 68 10.79 0.87 -10.37
CA SER A 68 10.77 2.23 -9.82
C SER A 68 9.45 2.52 -9.11
N GLY A 69 9.48 3.24 -8.00
CA GLY A 69 8.29 3.66 -7.25
C GLY A 69 7.53 2.51 -6.58
N TYR A 70 8.20 1.37 -6.36
CA TYR A 70 7.64 0.16 -5.75
C TYR A 70 6.90 0.43 -4.42
N GLU A 71 7.47 1.27 -3.56
CA GLU A 71 6.90 1.59 -2.25
C GLU A 71 5.52 2.26 -2.34
N HIS A 72 5.21 2.86 -3.49
CA HIS A 72 3.96 3.57 -3.76
C HIS A 72 2.94 2.75 -4.56
N MET A 73 3.33 1.59 -5.06
CA MET A 73 2.45 0.72 -5.85
C MET A 73 1.57 -0.16 -4.97
N THR A 74 0.36 -0.42 -5.44
CA THR A 74 -0.57 -1.39 -4.86
C THR A 74 -0.15 -2.82 -5.19
N ILE A 75 -0.67 -3.78 -4.42
CA ILE A 75 -0.38 -5.21 -4.63
C ILE A 75 -0.77 -5.65 -6.05
N SER A 76 -1.83 -5.08 -6.63
CA SER A 76 -2.27 -5.40 -7.99
C SER A 76 -1.34 -4.81 -9.04
N GLU A 77 -0.91 -3.55 -8.89
CA GLU A 77 0.05 -2.92 -9.80
C GLU A 77 1.38 -3.67 -9.81
N VAL A 78 1.92 -4.01 -8.63
CA VAL A 78 3.15 -4.81 -8.53
C VAL A 78 2.98 -6.19 -9.21
N ALA A 79 1.84 -6.85 -8.99
CA ALA A 79 1.57 -8.16 -9.59
C ALA A 79 1.44 -8.10 -11.13
N SER A 80 0.95 -6.99 -11.69
CA SER A 80 0.90 -6.78 -13.14
C SER A 80 2.29 -6.77 -13.77
N HIS A 81 3.30 -6.29 -13.05
CA HIS A 81 4.69 -6.27 -13.52
C HIS A 81 5.44 -7.60 -13.34
N PHE A 82 4.86 -8.63 -12.71
CA PHE A 82 5.53 -9.92 -12.54
C PHE A 82 5.89 -10.58 -13.87
N GLY A 83 5.12 -10.34 -14.93
CA GLY A 83 5.44 -10.86 -16.27
C GLY A 83 6.63 -10.17 -16.95
N GLU A 84 6.99 -8.97 -16.51
CA GLU A 84 8.08 -8.17 -17.09
C GLU A 84 9.43 -8.43 -16.39
N LEU A 85 9.40 -9.04 -15.21
CA LEU A 85 10.56 -9.27 -14.36
C LEU A 85 11.02 -10.72 -14.40
N ASP A 86 12.34 -10.92 -14.44
CA ASP A 86 12.92 -12.26 -14.26
C ASP A 86 12.72 -12.77 -12.81
N LYS A 87 12.73 -14.10 -12.63
CA LYS A 87 12.58 -14.77 -11.32
C LYS A 87 13.58 -14.24 -10.29
N ARG A 88 14.80 -13.85 -10.72
CA ARG A 88 15.79 -13.21 -9.82
C ARG A 88 15.34 -11.84 -9.32
N GLY A 89 14.75 -11.03 -10.20
CA GLY A 89 14.19 -9.72 -9.85
C GLY A 89 13.03 -9.85 -8.87
N ILE A 90 12.17 -10.84 -9.09
CA ILE A 90 11.02 -11.13 -8.22
C ILE A 90 11.49 -11.58 -6.83
N ARG A 91 12.53 -12.42 -6.73
CA ARG A 91 13.14 -12.77 -5.42
C ARG A 91 13.71 -11.56 -4.69
N LYS A 92 14.39 -10.65 -5.39
CA LYS A 92 14.92 -9.41 -4.81
C LYS A 92 13.79 -8.55 -4.21
N ILE A 93 12.67 -8.47 -4.92
CA ILE A 93 11.46 -7.76 -4.45
C ILE A 93 10.90 -8.45 -3.20
N ARG A 94 10.79 -9.79 -3.19
CA ARG A 94 10.32 -10.54 -2.01
C ARG A 94 11.18 -10.29 -0.78
N ASP A 95 12.50 -10.34 -0.94
CA ASP A 95 13.45 -10.12 0.15
C ASP A 95 13.35 -8.70 0.70
N TYR A 96 13.21 -7.71 -0.19
CA TYR A 96 12.97 -6.34 0.19
C TYR A 96 11.65 -6.19 0.95
N GLU A 97 10.56 -6.71 0.40
CA GLU A 97 9.22 -6.59 0.96
C GLU A 97 9.13 -7.17 2.37
N SER A 98 9.74 -8.34 2.60
CA SER A 98 9.77 -8.99 3.91
C SER A 98 10.48 -8.16 5.00
N LYS A 99 11.45 -7.32 4.60
CA LYS A 99 12.24 -6.46 5.50
C LYS A 99 11.64 -5.06 5.68
N HIS A 100 10.70 -4.66 4.83
CA HIS A 100 10.10 -3.33 4.82
C HIS A 100 8.62 -3.42 5.18
N LYS A 101 7.73 -3.07 4.24
CA LYS A 101 6.29 -2.95 4.45
C LYS A 101 5.60 -4.27 4.78
N ASN A 102 6.23 -5.41 4.47
CA ASN A 102 5.79 -6.76 4.80
C ASN A 102 4.30 -6.99 4.47
N ARG A 103 3.87 -6.56 3.28
CA ARG A 103 2.52 -6.75 2.76
C ARG A 103 2.30 -8.23 2.51
N LYS A 104 1.70 -8.91 3.48
CA LYS A 104 1.43 -10.36 3.43
C LYS A 104 0.83 -10.83 2.10
N GLY A 105 -0.21 -10.14 1.61
CA GLY A 105 -0.86 -10.50 0.35
C GLY A 105 0.04 -10.35 -0.89
N LEU A 106 1.08 -9.52 -0.84
CA LEU A 106 2.07 -9.42 -1.91
C LEU A 106 3.09 -10.55 -1.81
N ILE A 107 3.59 -10.85 -0.60
CA ILE A 107 4.52 -11.97 -0.36
C ILE A 107 3.89 -13.29 -0.82
N GLU A 108 2.64 -13.55 -0.41
CA GLU A 108 1.90 -14.75 -0.83
C GLU A 108 1.74 -14.86 -2.35
N ARG A 109 1.52 -13.72 -3.04
CA ARG A 109 1.44 -13.68 -4.51
C ARG A 109 2.80 -13.95 -5.16
N ILE A 110 3.88 -13.41 -4.61
CA ILE A 110 5.23 -13.63 -5.10
C ILE A 110 5.61 -15.11 -4.92
N ASP A 111 5.40 -15.67 -3.73
CA ASP A 111 5.73 -17.06 -3.43
C ASP A 111 4.99 -17.99 -4.40
N ARG A 112 3.67 -17.79 -4.60
CA ARG A 112 2.88 -18.54 -5.59
C ARG A 112 3.38 -18.40 -7.03
N TYR A 113 3.91 -17.23 -7.40
CA TYR A 113 4.45 -16.99 -8.73
C TYR A 113 5.81 -17.68 -8.92
N LEU A 114 6.65 -17.72 -7.88
CA LEU A 114 7.96 -18.37 -7.92
C LEU A 114 7.88 -19.90 -7.91
N ASP A 115 6.85 -20.46 -7.27
CA ASP A 115 6.57 -21.90 -7.22
C ASP A 115 5.96 -22.46 -8.52
N ARG A 116 5.59 -21.60 -9.47
CA ARG A 116 5.17 -21.97 -10.83
C ARG A 116 6.35 -22.13 -11.79
#